data_AF-A0AAD8PUC1-F1
#
_entry.id   AF-A0AAD8PUC1-F1
#
_cell.length_a   1.000
_cell.length_b   1.000
_cell.length_c   1.000
_cell.angle_alpha   90.00
_cell.angle_beta   90.00
_cell.angle_gamma   90.00
#
_symmetry.space_group_name_H-M   'P 1'
#
loop_
_entity.id
_entity.type
_entity.pdbx_description
1 polymer ?
#
loop_
_entity_poly.entity_id
_entity_poly.type
_entity_poly.pdbx_seq_one_letter_code
_entity_poly.pdbx_strand_id
1 'polypeptide(L)'
;MRARFKGPGGTGVVSLDDTATVGDLFNEIRDKTGIADFSLKYGWPLQTLTLEHKDANAKDLGLNGQSFSIEPAHSRAFTPPPAAPPAATRGPEAGGPTANRARLDSDADATPSEISIPWPERESTLRNCLFTAFGGAIPGKQLEAKELRKMVADYIRQHPDDYPEAVLDMPVDKYIRTIQDPERWGGAIELGIFSDLFDLEIVAFDVKSQNPLRFGENKDSRCILVYSGIHYDRIACSPSEPPYTHSDLPPELDRTNWSTSDDEVLDRTRALIRKLHEMHYFTDTSDFLLRCTVPGCDWLGNGQKEANKHAKASGHSGFSEIKDEPSRGAGAAAGAATSFGDNALRRCNAPGCDWLGTGLAEASIHTGETGHTSMTEIPDF
;
A
#
# COMPACT_ATOMS: atom_id res chain seq x y z
N MET A 1 -28.47 -18.57 -13.70
CA MET A 1 -27.25 -18.34 -12.87
C MET A 1 -26.04 -17.91 -13.69
N ARG A 2 -25.29 -16.89 -13.25
CA ARG A 2 -23.98 -16.53 -13.79
C ARG A 2 -22.95 -16.46 -12.66
N ALA A 3 -21.84 -17.17 -12.79
CA ALA A 3 -20.76 -17.16 -11.81
C ALA A 3 -19.38 -17.11 -12.49
N ARG A 4 -18.38 -16.64 -11.75
CA ARG A 4 -16.98 -16.62 -12.21
C ARG A 4 -16.23 -17.76 -11.57
N PHE A 5 -15.32 -18.37 -12.30
CA PHE A 5 -14.41 -19.37 -11.75
C PHE A 5 -12.96 -19.03 -12.11
N LYS A 6 -12.03 -19.38 -11.23
CA LYS A 6 -10.59 -19.25 -11.46
C LYS A 6 -9.91 -20.57 -11.11
N GLY A 7 -9.12 -21.10 -12.03
CA GLY A 7 -8.33 -22.31 -11.81
C GLY A 7 -6.93 -22.20 -12.41
N PRO A 8 -6.13 -23.27 -12.31
CA PRO A 8 -4.75 -23.31 -12.83
C PRO A 8 -4.62 -22.98 -14.32
N GLY A 9 -5.67 -23.22 -15.11
CA GLY A 9 -5.74 -22.92 -16.54
C GLY A 9 -6.23 -21.51 -16.89
N GLY A 10 -6.53 -20.66 -15.91
CA GLY A 10 -7.01 -19.30 -16.12
C GLY A 10 -8.36 -19.00 -15.46
N THR A 11 -8.94 -17.85 -15.81
CA THR A 11 -10.25 -17.41 -15.32
C THR A 11 -11.32 -17.64 -16.38
N GLY A 12 -12.56 -17.86 -15.95
CA GLY A 12 -13.69 -18.07 -16.85
C GLY A 12 -15.02 -17.68 -16.21
N VAL A 13 -16.04 -17.63 -17.06
CA VAL A 13 -17.42 -17.36 -16.66
C VAL A 13 -18.28 -18.57 -17.02
N VAL A 14 -19.09 -18.99 -16.06
CA VAL A 14 -20.14 -19.99 -16.25
C VAL A 14 -21.49 -19.28 -16.23
N SER A 15 -22.29 -19.55 -17.26
CA SER A 15 -23.65 -19.08 -17.40
C SER A 15 -24.53 -20.31 -17.55
N LEU A 16 -25.37 -20.57 -16.56
CA LEU A 16 -26.29 -21.69 -16.48
C LEU A 16 -27.70 -21.17 -16.29
N ASP A 17 -28.71 -21.98 -16.61
CA ASP A 17 -30.11 -21.61 -16.37
C ASP A 17 -30.44 -21.57 -14.87
N ASP A 18 -31.58 -20.95 -14.53
CA ASP A 18 -32.01 -20.80 -13.13
C ASP A 18 -32.50 -22.11 -12.48
N THR A 19 -32.66 -23.17 -13.26
CA THR A 19 -32.95 -24.53 -12.81
C THR A 19 -31.70 -25.39 -12.65
N ALA A 20 -30.51 -24.83 -12.91
CA ALA A 20 -29.27 -25.58 -12.91
C ALA A 20 -28.87 -26.04 -11.49
N THR A 21 -28.38 -27.26 -11.41
CA THR A 21 -27.95 -27.91 -10.17
C THR A 21 -26.47 -27.64 -9.89
N VAL A 22 -26.03 -27.94 -8.67
CA VAL A 22 -24.59 -27.95 -8.34
C VAL A 22 -23.83 -28.93 -9.24
N GLY A 23 -24.44 -30.07 -9.61
CA GLY A 23 -23.85 -31.00 -10.57
C GLY A 23 -23.58 -30.37 -11.94
N ASP A 24 -24.53 -29.57 -12.44
CA ASP A 24 -24.38 -28.86 -13.73
C ASP A 24 -23.26 -27.82 -13.68
N LEU A 25 -23.09 -27.13 -12.55
CA LEU A 25 -21.97 -26.22 -12.30
C LEU A 25 -20.62 -26.93 -12.36
N PHE A 26 -20.50 -28.10 -11.74
CA PHE A 26 -19.27 -28.89 -11.79
C PHE A 26 -18.99 -29.45 -13.18
N ASN A 27 -20.01 -29.88 -13.92
CA ASN A 27 -19.85 -30.37 -15.30
C ASN A 27 -19.38 -29.26 -16.24
N GLU A 28 -20.00 -28.09 -16.18
CA GLU A 28 -19.65 -26.95 -17.03
C GLU A 28 -18.23 -26.41 -16.73
N ILE A 29 -17.82 -26.43 -15.46
CA ILE A 29 -16.45 -26.08 -15.07
C ILE A 29 -15.46 -27.17 -15.52
N ARG A 30 -15.82 -28.45 -15.42
CA ARG A 30 -14.99 -29.57 -15.91
C ARG A 30 -14.78 -29.48 -17.42
N ASP A 31 -15.82 -29.19 -18.18
CA ASP A 31 -15.75 -29.05 -19.64
C ASP A 31 -14.88 -27.86 -20.06
N LYS A 32 -14.95 -26.75 -19.31
CA LYS A 32 -14.14 -25.54 -19.59
C LYS A 32 -12.69 -25.61 -19.12
N THR A 33 -12.41 -26.34 -18.04
CA THR A 33 -11.07 -26.37 -17.42
C THR A 33 -10.29 -27.65 -17.69
N GLY A 34 -10.96 -28.72 -18.11
CA GLY A 34 -10.36 -30.04 -18.32
C GLY A 34 -9.90 -30.73 -17.03
N ILE A 35 -10.28 -30.24 -15.85
CA ILE A 35 -9.90 -30.80 -14.55
C ILE A 35 -10.93 -31.85 -14.15
N ALA A 36 -10.51 -33.10 -14.02
CA ALA A 36 -11.42 -34.23 -13.76
C ALA A 36 -12.00 -34.20 -12.33
N ASP A 37 -11.16 -33.87 -11.35
CA ASP A 37 -11.52 -33.87 -9.92
C ASP A 37 -11.00 -32.61 -9.24
N PHE A 38 -11.92 -31.84 -8.65
CA PHE A 38 -11.65 -30.54 -8.02
C PHE A 38 -12.73 -30.21 -6.99
N SER A 39 -12.38 -29.39 -6.01
CA SER A 39 -13.33 -28.72 -5.12
C SER A 39 -13.47 -27.24 -5.51
N LEU A 40 -14.62 -26.65 -5.18
CA LEU A 40 -14.86 -25.22 -5.41
C LEU A 40 -14.97 -24.51 -4.06
N LYS A 41 -14.05 -23.58 -3.79
CA LYS A 41 -14.10 -22.71 -2.62
C LYS A 41 -14.79 -21.38 -2.97
N TYR A 42 -15.70 -20.91 -2.12
CA TYR A 42 -16.47 -19.67 -2.33
C TYR A 42 -17.02 -19.06 -1.03
N GLY A 43 -17.42 -17.78 -1.10
CA GLY A 43 -18.15 -17.08 -0.04
C GLY A 43 -17.35 -16.74 1.21
N TRP A 44 -17.99 -16.01 2.13
CA TRP A 44 -17.50 -15.76 3.49
C TRP A 44 -18.61 -16.05 4.52
N PRO A 45 -18.37 -16.83 5.58
CA PRO A 45 -17.17 -17.63 5.86
C PRO A 45 -16.85 -18.63 4.73
N LEU A 46 -15.58 -19.03 4.59
CA LEU A 46 -15.11 -19.86 3.49
C LEU A 46 -15.89 -21.18 3.43
N GLN A 47 -16.59 -21.43 2.32
CA GLN A 47 -17.36 -22.65 2.09
C GLN A 47 -16.71 -23.47 0.99
N THR A 48 -16.62 -24.78 1.24
CA THR A 48 -16.20 -25.76 0.24
C THR A 48 -17.46 -26.38 -0.36
N LEU A 49 -17.69 -26.13 -1.65
CA LEU A 49 -18.68 -26.87 -2.41
C LEU A 49 -18.06 -28.19 -2.86
N THR A 50 -18.67 -29.30 -2.45
CA THR A 50 -18.35 -30.65 -2.90
C THR A 50 -19.53 -31.22 -3.68
N LEU A 51 -19.30 -32.28 -4.46
CA LEU A 51 -20.33 -33.01 -5.20
C LEU A 51 -21.38 -33.71 -4.30
N GLU A 52 -21.28 -33.58 -2.98
CA GLU A 52 -22.23 -34.13 -2.00
C GLU A 52 -23.63 -33.51 -2.14
N HIS A 53 -23.71 -32.25 -2.60
CA HIS A 53 -24.98 -31.54 -2.84
C HIS A 53 -25.34 -31.43 -4.33
N LYS A 54 -24.86 -32.35 -5.17
CA LYS A 54 -25.00 -32.29 -6.64
C LYS A 54 -26.42 -32.04 -7.16
N ASP A 55 -27.45 -32.50 -6.44
CA ASP A 55 -28.86 -32.40 -6.86
C ASP A 55 -29.54 -31.12 -6.34
N ALA A 56 -28.86 -30.33 -5.50
CA ALA A 56 -29.38 -29.06 -5.00
C ALA A 56 -29.36 -28.00 -6.12
N ASN A 57 -30.40 -27.17 -6.17
CA ASN A 57 -30.44 -26.05 -7.10
C ASN A 57 -29.40 -25.00 -6.68
N ALA A 58 -28.58 -24.59 -7.64
CA ALA A 58 -27.48 -23.66 -7.36
C ALA A 58 -27.99 -22.29 -6.88
N LYS A 59 -29.18 -21.85 -7.34
CA LYS A 59 -29.81 -20.59 -6.95
C LYS A 59 -30.25 -20.60 -5.49
N ASP A 60 -30.75 -21.73 -5.00
CA ASP A 60 -31.18 -21.90 -3.60
C ASP A 60 -30.00 -21.88 -2.62
N LEU A 61 -28.80 -22.22 -3.12
CA LEU A 61 -27.54 -22.11 -2.40
C LEU A 61 -26.86 -20.73 -2.54
N GLY A 62 -27.50 -19.76 -3.18
CA GLY A 62 -26.95 -18.40 -3.33
C GLY A 62 -25.69 -18.33 -4.20
N LEU A 63 -25.45 -19.33 -5.07
CA LEU A 63 -24.23 -19.43 -5.90
C LEU A 63 -24.20 -18.44 -7.08
N ASN A 64 -25.29 -17.70 -7.29
CA ASN A 64 -25.40 -16.73 -8.38
C ASN A 64 -24.60 -15.46 -8.08
N GLY A 65 -23.73 -15.03 -9.00
CA GLY A 65 -22.84 -13.88 -8.82
C GLY A 65 -21.60 -14.17 -7.96
N GLN A 66 -21.46 -15.38 -7.44
CA GLN A 66 -20.27 -15.79 -6.68
C GLN A 66 -19.05 -16.00 -7.58
N SER A 67 -17.88 -15.89 -6.96
CA SER A 67 -16.59 -16.20 -7.57
C SER A 67 -16.04 -17.46 -6.91
N PHE A 68 -15.78 -18.48 -7.72
CA PHE A 68 -15.27 -19.77 -7.29
C PHE A 68 -13.77 -19.90 -7.55
N SER A 69 -13.03 -20.45 -6.59
CA SER A 69 -11.65 -20.90 -6.78
C SER A 69 -11.62 -22.42 -6.95
N ILE A 70 -10.99 -22.89 -8.02
CA ILE A 70 -10.85 -24.32 -8.35
C ILE A 70 -9.59 -24.85 -7.70
N GLU A 71 -9.75 -25.80 -6.78
CA GLU A 71 -8.65 -26.53 -6.15
C GLU A 71 -8.63 -27.96 -6.69
N PRO A 72 -7.65 -28.34 -7.54
CA PRO A 72 -7.55 -29.70 -8.07
C PRO A 72 -7.25 -30.71 -6.96
N ALA A 73 -7.99 -31.82 -6.91
CA ALA A 73 -7.83 -32.84 -5.86
C ALA A 73 -6.48 -33.58 -5.93
N HIS A 74 -5.80 -33.56 -7.08
CA HIS A 74 -4.46 -34.12 -7.27
C HIS A 74 -3.61 -33.24 -8.19
N SER A 75 -2.46 -32.77 -7.68
CA SER A 75 -1.41 -32.09 -8.44
C SER A 75 -0.88 -33.00 -9.55
N ARG A 76 -1.23 -32.74 -10.81
CA ARG A 76 -0.66 -33.46 -11.96
C ARG A 76 0.79 -33.01 -12.19
N ALA A 77 1.73 -33.92 -11.93
CA ALA A 77 3.08 -33.87 -12.47
C ALA A 77 3.02 -33.93 -14.01
N PHE A 78 3.58 -32.92 -14.68
CA PHE A 78 3.77 -32.95 -16.12
C PHE A 78 4.84 -33.99 -16.49
N THR A 79 4.44 -35.04 -17.18
CA THR A 79 5.36 -35.95 -17.89
C THR A 79 5.88 -35.29 -19.17
N PRO A 80 7.20 -35.20 -19.40
CA PRO A 80 7.76 -34.79 -20.69
C PRO A 80 7.73 -35.95 -21.71
N PRO A 81 7.61 -35.67 -23.03
CA PRO A 81 7.56 -36.70 -24.08
C PRO A 81 8.93 -37.36 -24.33
N PRO A 82 8.96 -38.58 -24.91
CA PRO A 82 10.14 -39.44 -24.95
C PRO A 82 11.15 -39.09 -26.06
N ALA A 83 12.43 -39.38 -25.77
CA ALA A 83 13.61 -39.09 -26.59
C ALA A 83 13.83 -40.05 -27.78
N ALA A 84 14.55 -39.57 -28.79
CA ALA A 84 15.16 -40.32 -29.89
C ALA A 84 16.72 -40.25 -29.81
N PRO A 85 17.49 -41.19 -30.42
CA PRO A 85 18.74 -41.75 -29.85
C PRO A 85 20.07 -41.07 -30.26
N PRO A 86 21.23 -41.51 -29.69
CA PRO A 86 22.47 -40.75 -29.63
C PRO A 86 23.53 -41.16 -30.67
N ALA A 87 24.54 -40.30 -30.89
CA ALA A 87 25.79 -40.67 -31.54
C ALA A 87 27.02 -39.95 -30.94
N ALA A 88 27.81 -40.75 -30.21
CA ALA A 88 29.28 -40.83 -30.16
C ALA A 88 30.19 -39.58 -29.94
N THR A 89 30.64 -39.45 -28.68
CA THR A 89 32.05 -39.39 -28.20
C THR A 89 33.15 -38.63 -28.96
N ARG A 90 33.83 -37.71 -28.24
CA ARG A 90 35.29 -37.72 -27.93
C ARG A 90 35.59 -36.71 -26.80
N GLY A 91 36.42 -37.12 -25.83
CA GLY A 91 36.64 -36.46 -24.53
C GLY A 91 37.74 -35.37 -24.50
N PRO A 92 38.53 -35.27 -23.41
CA PRO A 92 38.27 -34.35 -22.30
C PRO A 92 39.44 -33.40 -21.98
N GLU A 93 39.16 -32.32 -21.21
CA GLU A 93 40.02 -31.46 -20.35
C GLU A 93 39.46 -30.01 -20.39
N ALA A 94 39.33 -29.20 -19.34
CA ALA A 94 39.67 -29.27 -17.92
C ALA A 94 38.83 -28.21 -17.15
N GLY A 95 38.57 -28.48 -15.86
CA GLY A 95 38.54 -27.50 -14.76
C GLY A 95 37.50 -26.37 -14.72
N GLY A 96 36.40 -26.59 -14.01
CA GLY A 96 35.57 -25.53 -13.41
C GLY A 96 34.76 -26.10 -12.25
N PRO A 97 34.91 -25.62 -11.00
CA PRO A 97 34.28 -26.24 -9.85
C PRO A 97 32.78 -25.96 -9.81
N THR A 98 32.09 -26.98 -9.31
CA THR A 98 30.68 -27.07 -8.97
C THR A 98 30.16 -25.86 -8.19
N ALA A 99 29.21 -25.12 -8.76
CA ALA A 99 28.33 -24.26 -7.99
C ALA A 99 27.35 -25.14 -7.22
N ASN A 100 27.69 -25.43 -5.96
CA ASN A 100 26.70 -25.77 -4.96
C ASN A 100 25.62 -24.69 -5.02
N ARG A 101 24.37 -25.09 -5.31
CA ARG A 101 23.19 -24.29 -5.03
C ARG A 101 23.08 -24.15 -3.52
N ALA A 102 23.83 -23.19 -2.98
CA ALA A 102 23.55 -22.62 -1.68
C ALA A 102 22.15 -22.03 -1.76
N ARG A 103 21.28 -22.48 -0.85
CA ARG A 103 20.05 -21.80 -0.50
C ARG A 103 20.44 -20.37 -0.11
N LEU A 104 20.10 -19.41 -0.96
CA LEU A 104 20.08 -18.02 -0.55
C LEU A 104 18.82 -17.86 0.28
N ASP A 105 18.98 -17.84 1.59
CA ASP A 105 18.12 -17.05 2.45
C ASP A 105 18.17 -15.62 1.89
N SER A 106 17.11 -15.21 1.20
CA SER A 106 16.98 -13.83 0.76
C SER A 106 16.47 -13.03 1.95
N ASP A 107 17.38 -12.47 2.74
CA ASP A 107 17.19 -11.15 3.35
C ASP A 107 17.18 -10.11 2.24
N ALA A 108 16.21 -10.22 1.31
CA ALA A 108 15.78 -9.09 0.53
C ALA A 108 14.89 -8.28 1.46
N ASP A 109 15.28 -7.05 1.78
CA ASP A 109 14.44 -6.13 2.54
C ASP A 109 13.05 -6.14 1.91
N ALA A 110 12.06 -6.61 2.68
CA ALA A 110 10.68 -6.70 2.22
C ALA A 110 10.25 -5.31 1.72
N THR A 111 9.64 -5.22 0.55
CA THR A 111 9.11 -3.93 0.10
C THR A 111 7.87 -3.56 0.93
N PRO A 112 7.54 -2.27 1.13
CA PRO A 112 6.34 -1.88 1.87
C PRO A 112 5.04 -2.52 1.38
N SER A 113 4.94 -2.82 0.09
CA SER A 113 3.82 -3.52 -0.54
C SER A 113 3.75 -5.03 -0.27
N GLU A 114 4.83 -5.62 0.23
CA GLU A 114 4.95 -7.06 0.53
C GLU A 114 4.82 -7.34 2.04
N ILE A 115 4.74 -6.30 2.88
CA ILE A 115 4.54 -6.48 4.31
C ILE A 115 3.14 -7.04 4.57
N SER A 116 3.12 -8.15 5.31
CA SER A 116 1.90 -8.75 5.82
C SER A 116 1.98 -8.97 7.33
N ILE A 117 0.83 -9.01 7.97
CA ILE A 117 0.66 -9.43 9.37
C ILE A 117 -0.09 -10.76 9.39
N PRO A 118 0.59 -11.87 9.74
CA PRO A 118 -0.05 -13.16 9.96
C PRO A 118 -1.18 -13.07 10.98
N TRP A 119 -2.30 -13.70 10.67
CA TRP A 119 -3.49 -13.75 11.53
C TRP A 119 -4.04 -15.19 11.62
N PRO A 120 -3.36 -16.07 12.40
CA PRO A 120 -3.72 -17.48 12.53
C PRO A 120 -5.15 -17.70 13.02
N GLU A 121 -5.63 -16.85 13.94
CA GLU A 121 -6.98 -16.95 14.53
C GLU A 121 -8.09 -16.80 13.48
N ARG A 122 -7.79 -16.21 12.32
CA ARG A 122 -8.70 -16.04 11.20
C ARG A 122 -8.23 -16.73 9.92
N GLU A 123 -7.23 -17.61 10.03
CA GLU A 123 -6.62 -18.34 8.92
C GLU A 123 -6.28 -17.42 7.72
N SER A 124 -5.67 -16.28 8.03
CA SER A 124 -5.53 -15.18 7.06
C SER A 124 -4.30 -14.34 7.31
N THR A 125 -4.02 -13.44 6.38
CA THR A 125 -2.96 -12.44 6.47
C THR A 125 -3.51 -11.06 6.17
N LEU A 126 -3.09 -10.04 6.94
CA LEU A 126 -3.50 -8.65 6.77
C LEU A 126 -2.42 -7.87 6.03
N ARG A 127 -2.80 -7.12 4.98
CA ARG A 127 -1.87 -6.31 4.17
C ARG A 127 -2.50 -4.98 3.74
N ASN A 128 -1.68 -4.02 3.34
CA ASN A 128 -2.12 -2.83 2.60
C ASN A 128 -2.12 -3.13 1.09
N CYS A 129 -3.01 -2.49 0.33
CA CYS A 129 -3.11 -2.68 -1.11
C CYS A 129 -3.31 -1.35 -1.85
N LEU A 130 -2.46 -1.15 -2.87
CA LEU A 130 -2.37 0.03 -3.74
C LEU A 130 -3.52 0.14 -4.75
N PHE A 131 -4.14 -0.98 -5.14
CA PHE A 131 -5.07 -1.01 -6.26
C PHE A 131 -6.45 -0.46 -5.86
N THR A 132 -6.66 0.84 -6.11
CA THR A 132 -7.90 1.61 -5.84
C THR A 132 -8.38 1.48 -4.39
N ALA A 133 -7.70 2.18 -3.48
CA ALA A 133 -7.90 2.11 -2.02
C ALA A 133 -9.38 2.15 -1.59
N PHE A 134 -10.05 3.30 -1.70
CA PHE A 134 -11.45 3.37 -1.28
C PHE A 134 -12.39 2.62 -2.24
N GLY A 135 -12.18 2.75 -3.55
CA GLY A 135 -13.08 2.17 -4.56
C GLY A 135 -13.25 0.66 -4.46
N GLY A 136 -12.23 -0.09 -4.02
CA GLY A 136 -12.36 -1.53 -3.75
C GLY A 136 -12.49 -1.89 -2.25
N ALA A 137 -12.63 -0.90 -1.38
CA ALA A 137 -13.04 -1.09 0.01
C ALA A 137 -14.57 -1.00 0.19
N ILE A 138 -15.31 -0.74 -0.90
CA ILE A 138 -16.78 -0.69 -0.88
C ILE A 138 -17.33 -2.11 -0.98
N PRO A 139 -18.26 -2.51 -0.08
CA PRO A 139 -18.85 -3.85 -0.12
C PRO A 139 -19.47 -4.19 -1.47
N GLY A 140 -19.02 -5.28 -2.10
CA GLY A 140 -19.65 -5.86 -3.29
C GLY A 140 -19.55 -5.04 -4.57
N LYS A 141 -18.84 -3.90 -4.58
CA LYS A 141 -18.67 -3.04 -5.77
C LYS A 141 -17.25 -2.49 -5.81
N GLN A 142 -16.59 -2.61 -6.96
CA GLN A 142 -15.38 -1.83 -7.24
C GLN A 142 -15.79 -0.56 -8.00
N LEU A 143 -15.57 0.60 -7.38
CA LEU A 143 -15.84 1.89 -8.01
C LEU A 143 -14.59 2.53 -8.60
N GLU A 144 -14.74 3.01 -9.82
CA GLU A 144 -13.72 3.77 -10.51
C GLU A 144 -13.60 5.18 -9.91
N ALA A 145 -12.38 5.74 -9.91
CA ALA A 145 -12.11 7.07 -9.36
C ALA A 145 -13.00 8.15 -9.97
N LYS A 146 -13.31 8.04 -11.27
CA LYS A 146 -14.21 8.97 -11.96
C LYS A 146 -15.63 8.95 -11.41
N GLU A 147 -16.16 7.79 -11.05
CA GLU A 147 -17.50 7.66 -10.46
C GLU A 147 -17.52 8.25 -9.05
N LEU A 148 -16.51 7.94 -8.23
CA LEU A 148 -16.35 8.49 -6.87
C LEU A 148 -16.27 10.02 -6.87
N ARG A 149 -15.46 10.61 -7.76
CA ARG A 149 -15.35 12.08 -7.89
C ARG A 149 -16.67 12.73 -8.27
N LYS A 150 -17.45 12.07 -9.15
CA LYS A 150 -18.77 12.55 -9.53
C LYS A 150 -19.73 12.51 -8.33
N MET A 151 -19.72 11.43 -7.55
CA MET A 151 -20.56 11.31 -6.35
C MET A 151 -20.26 12.41 -5.34
N VAL A 152 -18.98 12.76 -5.12
CA VAL A 152 -18.59 13.88 -4.25
C VAL A 152 -19.14 15.20 -4.76
N ALA A 153 -18.92 15.50 -6.05
CA ALA A 153 -19.41 16.72 -6.67
C ALA A 153 -20.95 16.84 -6.59
N ASP A 154 -21.66 15.73 -6.76
CA ASP A 154 -23.12 15.68 -6.69
C ASP A 154 -23.62 15.80 -5.24
N TYR A 155 -22.91 15.23 -4.26
CA TYR A 155 -23.24 15.34 -2.84
C TYR A 155 -23.10 16.77 -2.32
N ILE A 156 -21.96 17.43 -2.60
CA ILE A 156 -21.71 18.83 -2.21
C ILE A 156 -22.78 19.75 -2.81
N ARG A 157 -23.19 19.51 -4.07
CA ARG A 157 -24.25 20.30 -4.72
C ARG A 157 -25.60 20.18 -4.01
N GLN A 158 -25.89 19.02 -3.43
CA GLN A 158 -27.13 18.75 -2.70
C GLN A 158 -27.10 19.24 -1.25
N HIS A 159 -25.91 19.48 -0.69
CA HIS A 159 -25.69 19.86 0.70
C HIS A 159 -24.82 21.15 0.81
N PRO A 160 -25.23 22.26 0.19
CA PRO A 160 -24.40 23.47 0.15
C PRO A 160 -24.16 24.09 1.53
N ASP A 161 -25.07 23.87 2.49
CA ASP A 161 -24.96 24.39 3.85
C ASP A 161 -23.91 23.64 4.69
N ASP A 162 -23.66 22.36 4.39
CA ASP A 162 -22.67 21.52 5.07
C ASP A 162 -21.25 21.73 4.51
N TYR A 163 -21.15 22.23 3.27
CA TYR A 163 -19.89 22.47 2.56
C TYR A 163 -19.77 23.92 2.07
N PRO A 164 -19.81 24.92 2.97
CA PRO A 164 -19.59 26.31 2.61
C PRO A 164 -18.13 26.54 2.16
N GLU A 165 -17.86 27.69 1.54
CA GLU A 165 -16.51 28.03 1.05
C GLU A 165 -15.44 27.97 2.15
N ALA A 166 -15.80 28.26 3.40
CA ALA A 166 -14.90 28.17 4.55
C ALA A 166 -14.44 26.73 4.86
N VAL A 167 -15.28 25.72 4.55
CA VAL A 167 -14.94 24.29 4.71
C VAL A 167 -14.14 23.80 3.50
N LEU A 168 -14.52 24.22 2.29
CA LEU A 168 -13.90 23.79 1.04
C LEU A 168 -12.58 24.52 0.70
N ASP A 169 -12.28 25.60 1.41
CA ASP A 169 -11.16 26.53 1.15
C ASP A 169 -11.18 27.13 -0.28
N MET A 170 -12.36 27.12 -0.91
CA MET A 170 -12.61 27.72 -2.23
C MET A 170 -14.12 27.82 -2.53
N PRO A 171 -14.52 28.60 -3.56
CA PRO A 171 -15.91 28.66 -3.99
C PRO A 171 -16.48 27.28 -4.34
N VAL A 172 -17.71 27.01 -3.90
CA VAL A 172 -18.38 25.69 -4.04
C VAL A 172 -18.38 25.21 -5.50
N ASP A 173 -18.80 26.07 -6.44
CA ASP A 173 -18.80 25.75 -7.87
C ASP A 173 -17.42 25.43 -8.43
N LYS A 174 -16.38 26.08 -7.88
CA LYS A 174 -14.99 25.81 -8.26
C LYS A 174 -14.55 24.46 -7.70
N TYR A 175 -14.89 24.15 -6.45
CA TYR A 175 -14.58 22.85 -5.84
C TYR A 175 -15.20 21.70 -6.64
N ILE A 176 -16.51 21.78 -6.90
CA ILE A 176 -17.29 20.80 -7.68
C ILE A 176 -16.67 20.53 -9.07
N ARG A 177 -16.12 21.56 -9.72
CA ARG A 177 -15.44 21.39 -11.01
C ARG A 177 -14.07 20.74 -10.85
N THR A 178 -13.27 21.23 -9.91
CA THR A 178 -11.89 20.76 -9.72
C THR A 178 -11.79 19.36 -9.14
N ILE A 179 -12.74 18.91 -8.31
CA ILE A 179 -12.71 17.56 -7.74
C ILE A 179 -12.92 16.46 -8.80
N GLN A 180 -13.54 16.81 -9.93
CA GLN A 180 -13.71 15.91 -11.08
C GLN A 180 -12.43 15.72 -11.90
N ASP A 181 -11.41 16.56 -11.69
CA ASP A 181 -10.11 16.43 -12.34
C ASP A 181 -9.39 15.17 -11.82
N PRO A 182 -8.95 14.24 -12.71
CA PRO A 182 -8.22 13.05 -12.30
C PRO A 182 -6.92 13.35 -11.53
N GLU A 183 -6.28 14.50 -11.77
CA GLU A 183 -5.03 14.89 -11.11
C GLU A 183 -5.25 15.52 -9.73
N ARG A 184 -6.49 15.93 -9.40
CA ARG A 184 -6.82 16.52 -8.10
C ARG A 184 -6.83 15.46 -7.00
N TRP A 185 -6.10 15.67 -5.92
CA TRP A 185 -6.11 14.77 -4.78
C TRP A 185 -7.38 14.95 -3.94
N GLY A 186 -7.99 13.84 -3.53
CA GLY A 186 -9.03 13.84 -2.51
C GLY A 186 -8.42 13.72 -1.11
N GLY A 187 -9.18 14.08 -0.08
CA GLY A 187 -8.74 14.04 1.30
C GLY A 187 -9.87 13.86 2.29
N ALA A 188 -9.74 14.48 3.47
CA ALA A 188 -10.65 14.33 4.60
C ALA A 188 -12.12 14.68 4.25
N ILE A 189 -12.35 15.69 3.40
CA ILE A 189 -13.69 16.08 2.95
C ILE A 189 -14.34 14.95 2.17
N GLU A 190 -13.64 14.40 1.17
CA GLU A 190 -14.13 13.28 0.37
C GLU A 190 -14.39 12.04 1.22
N LEU A 191 -13.50 11.72 2.18
CA LEU A 191 -13.68 10.58 3.09
C LEU A 191 -14.93 10.76 3.96
N GLY A 192 -15.18 11.95 4.50
CA GLY A 192 -16.42 12.25 5.22
C GLY A 192 -17.66 12.02 4.36
N ILE A 193 -17.67 12.56 3.15
CA ILE A 193 -18.77 12.40 2.18
C ILE A 193 -19.00 10.92 1.83
N PHE A 194 -17.92 10.17 1.59
CA PHE A 194 -18.05 8.74 1.29
C PHE A 194 -18.59 7.95 2.48
N SER A 195 -18.20 8.31 3.70
CA SER A 195 -18.74 7.68 4.89
C SER A 195 -20.27 7.83 4.98
N ASP A 196 -20.79 9.00 4.65
CA ASP A 196 -22.23 9.25 4.59
C ASP A 196 -22.91 8.50 3.43
N LEU A 197 -22.35 8.61 2.22
CA LEU A 197 -22.92 8.00 1.01
C LEU A 197 -23.01 6.47 1.07
N PHE A 198 -22.04 5.82 1.71
CA PHE A 198 -21.94 4.36 1.77
C PHE A 198 -22.33 3.79 3.13
N ASP A 199 -22.76 4.62 4.07
CA ASP A 199 -23.14 4.24 5.44
C ASP A 199 -22.04 3.39 6.12
N LEU A 200 -20.80 3.86 6.01
CA LEU A 200 -19.59 3.09 6.34
C LEU A 200 -18.61 3.96 7.15
N GLU A 201 -18.21 3.51 8.34
CA GLU A 201 -17.12 4.20 9.07
C GLU A 201 -15.81 4.01 8.31
N ILE A 202 -15.06 5.09 8.10
CA ILE A 202 -13.74 5.03 7.47
C ILE A 202 -12.69 5.35 8.52
N VAL A 203 -11.78 4.42 8.76
CA VAL A 203 -10.64 4.61 9.66
C VAL A 203 -9.36 4.72 8.83
N ALA A 204 -8.81 5.93 8.70
CA ALA A 204 -7.57 6.18 7.97
C ALA A 204 -6.39 6.29 8.95
N PHE A 205 -5.44 5.35 8.90
CA PHE A 205 -4.21 5.43 9.68
C PHE A 205 -3.14 6.20 8.92
N ASP A 206 -2.64 7.29 9.51
CA ASP A 206 -1.45 7.96 9.00
C ASP A 206 -0.20 7.20 9.42
N VAL A 207 0.62 6.79 8.46
CA VAL A 207 1.88 6.06 8.74
C VAL A 207 2.88 6.95 9.47
N LYS A 208 2.94 8.26 9.16
CA LYS A 208 3.90 9.18 9.80
C LYS A 208 3.59 9.34 11.30
N SER A 209 2.36 9.72 11.64
CA SER A 209 1.97 9.92 13.05
C SER A 209 1.53 8.65 13.77
N GLN A 210 1.34 7.55 13.04
CA GLN A 210 0.79 6.27 13.53
C GLN A 210 -0.62 6.37 14.13
N ASN A 211 -1.29 7.52 13.95
CA ASN A 211 -2.59 7.80 14.53
C ASN A 211 -3.72 7.54 13.52
N PRO A 212 -4.88 7.01 13.99
CA PRO A 212 -6.07 6.88 13.17
C PRO A 212 -6.88 8.19 13.14
N LEU A 213 -7.37 8.54 11.95
CA LEU A 213 -8.45 9.50 11.75
C LEU A 213 -9.73 8.72 11.42
N ARG A 214 -10.83 9.06 12.08
CA ARG A 214 -12.13 8.41 11.91
C ARG A 214 -13.10 9.34 11.20
N PHE A 215 -13.86 8.80 10.26
CA PHE A 215 -14.91 9.48 9.53
C PHE A 215 -16.21 8.67 9.64
N GLY A 216 -17.30 9.35 9.97
CA GLY A 216 -18.62 8.75 10.21
C GLY A 216 -18.65 7.83 11.42
N GLU A 217 -18.87 8.43 12.59
CA GLU A 217 -19.10 7.69 13.82
C GLU A 217 -20.49 7.03 13.82
N ASN A 218 -20.67 6.01 14.66
CA ASN A 218 -21.96 5.31 14.87
C ASN A 218 -22.49 4.53 13.65
N LYS A 219 -21.60 4.00 12.81
CA LYS A 219 -21.94 3.04 11.73
C LYS A 219 -21.78 1.59 12.21
N ASP A 220 -22.44 0.65 11.55
CA ASP A 220 -22.34 -0.79 11.89
C ASP A 220 -21.13 -1.48 11.25
N SER A 221 -20.66 -0.93 10.12
CA SER A 221 -19.53 -1.46 9.37
C SER A 221 -18.46 -0.41 9.14
N ARG A 222 -17.21 -0.85 8.97
CA ARG A 222 -16.05 -0.02 8.67
C ARG A 222 -15.20 -0.55 7.53
N CYS A 223 -14.50 0.35 6.85
CA CYS A 223 -13.28 0.04 6.13
C CYS A 223 -12.09 0.79 6.73
N ILE A 224 -10.89 0.31 6.43
CA ILE A 224 -9.65 0.82 7.00
C ILE A 224 -8.69 1.17 5.86
N LEU A 225 -8.16 2.38 5.91
CA LEU A 225 -7.21 2.92 4.95
C LEU A 225 -5.87 3.18 5.63
N VAL A 226 -4.81 3.17 4.83
CA VAL A 226 -3.45 3.56 5.23
C VAL A 226 -3.06 4.77 4.42
N TYR A 227 -2.62 5.83 5.07
CA TYR A 227 -2.19 7.08 4.44
C TYR A 227 -0.69 7.28 4.61
N SER A 228 0.02 7.42 3.50
CA SER A 228 1.47 7.62 3.48
C SER A 228 1.87 9.11 3.43
N GLY A 229 0.93 10.05 3.56
CA GLY A 229 1.20 11.49 3.35
C GLY A 229 0.94 11.98 1.92
N ILE A 230 1.01 11.08 0.92
CA ILE A 230 0.71 11.40 -0.49
C ILE A 230 -0.18 10.36 -1.18
N HIS A 231 -0.39 9.21 -0.55
CA HIS A 231 -1.19 8.13 -1.11
C HIS A 231 -2.04 7.45 -0.05
N TYR A 232 -3.17 6.88 -0.48
CA TYR A 232 -4.00 6.00 0.32
C TYR A 232 -3.93 4.59 -0.23
N ASP A 233 -3.68 3.62 0.65
CA ASP A 233 -3.92 2.20 0.43
C ASP A 233 -5.14 1.76 1.23
N ARG A 234 -5.73 0.61 0.87
CA ARG A 234 -6.70 -0.06 1.74
C ARG A 234 -6.07 -1.19 2.52
N ILE A 235 -6.55 -1.41 3.73
CA ILE A 235 -6.32 -2.66 4.44
C ILE A 235 -7.17 -3.76 3.79
N ALA A 236 -6.56 -4.92 3.62
CA ALA A 236 -7.19 -6.12 3.09
C ALA A 236 -6.75 -7.33 3.90
N CYS A 237 -7.71 -8.18 4.23
CA CYS A 237 -7.48 -9.46 4.87
C CYS A 237 -7.69 -10.55 3.82
N SER A 238 -6.66 -11.35 3.56
CA SER A 238 -6.71 -12.44 2.58
C SER A 238 -6.58 -13.79 3.28
N PRO A 239 -7.38 -14.79 2.91
CA PRO A 239 -7.17 -16.16 3.35
C PRO A 239 -5.76 -16.64 3.01
N SER A 240 -5.17 -17.37 3.94
CA SER A 240 -3.80 -17.86 3.83
C SER A 240 -3.67 -19.19 4.58
N GLU A 241 -2.83 -20.10 4.10
CA GLU A 241 -2.44 -21.31 4.80
C GLU A 241 -1.26 -21.02 5.77
N PRO A 242 -1.06 -21.84 6.82
CA PRO A 242 0.11 -21.72 7.68
C PRO A 242 1.42 -21.63 6.87
N PRO A 243 2.34 -20.68 7.15
CA PRO A 243 2.43 -19.85 8.36
C PRO A 243 1.69 -18.49 8.30
N TYR A 244 0.72 -18.33 7.39
CA TYR A 244 -0.11 -17.11 7.23
C TYR A 244 0.65 -15.86 6.78
N THR A 245 1.75 -16.04 6.05
CA THR A 245 2.66 -14.96 5.66
C THR A 245 2.40 -14.40 4.26
N HIS A 246 1.56 -15.04 3.45
CA HIS A 246 1.32 -14.65 2.06
C HIS A 246 -0.14 -14.87 1.65
N SER A 247 -0.59 -14.13 0.64
CA SER A 247 -1.95 -14.25 0.11
C SER A 247 -2.05 -15.44 -0.83
N ASP A 248 -2.90 -16.42 -0.53
CA ASP A 248 -3.14 -17.58 -1.40
C ASP A 248 -4.22 -17.32 -2.45
N LEU A 249 -5.09 -16.34 -2.19
CA LEU A 249 -6.20 -15.97 -3.03
C LEU A 249 -5.96 -14.64 -3.75
N PRO A 250 -6.63 -14.41 -4.89
CA PRO A 250 -6.49 -13.17 -5.62
C PRO A 250 -7.18 -12.00 -4.89
N PRO A 251 -6.73 -10.74 -5.11
CA PRO A 251 -7.19 -9.58 -4.34
C PRO A 251 -8.69 -9.30 -4.40
N GLU A 252 -9.42 -9.82 -5.39
CA GLU A 252 -10.88 -9.65 -5.49
C GLU A 252 -11.65 -10.46 -4.45
N LEU A 253 -10.99 -11.42 -3.78
CA LEU A 253 -11.55 -12.21 -2.69
C LEU A 253 -11.13 -11.69 -1.30
N ASP A 254 -10.41 -10.56 -1.27
CA ASP A 254 -10.04 -9.92 -0.01
C ASP A 254 -11.27 -9.48 0.77
N ARG A 255 -11.21 -9.67 2.08
CA ARG A 255 -12.11 -8.97 3.00
C ARG A 255 -11.55 -7.58 3.28
N THR A 256 -12.33 -6.56 2.96
CA THR A 256 -11.97 -5.13 3.10
C THR A 256 -12.95 -4.36 3.99
N ASN A 257 -13.94 -5.04 4.56
CA ASN A 257 -14.93 -4.48 5.48
C ASN A 257 -15.07 -5.33 6.75
N TRP A 258 -15.28 -4.65 7.86
CA TRP A 258 -15.40 -5.24 9.19
C TRP A 258 -16.55 -4.61 9.96
N SER A 259 -17.02 -5.29 11.01
CA SER A 259 -17.95 -4.65 11.95
C SER A 259 -17.22 -3.57 12.75
N THR A 260 -17.90 -2.51 13.15
CA THR A 260 -17.30 -1.46 13.99
C THR A 260 -16.96 -1.93 15.41
N SER A 261 -17.50 -3.08 15.85
CA SER A 261 -17.11 -3.74 17.10
C SER A 261 -15.92 -4.68 16.98
N ASP A 262 -15.38 -4.86 15.77
CA ASP A 262 -14.18 -5.68 15.53
C ASP A 262 -12.93 -4.84 15.82
N ASP A 263 -12.46 -4.86 17.07
CA ASP A 263 -11.24 -4.14 17.47
C ASP A 263 -9.96 -4.90 17.13
N GLU A 264 -10.06 -6.22 16.92
CA GLU A 264 -8.92 -7.07 16.60
C GLU A 264 -8.30 -6.68 15.24
N VAL A 265 -9.12 -6.30 14.26
CA VAL A 265 -8.60 -5.77 12.99
C VAL A 265 -7.83 -4.46 13.19
N LEU A 266 -8.27 -3.59 14.11
CA LEU A 266 -7.56 -2.34 14.39
C LEU A 266 -6.20 -2.62 15.03
N ASP A 267 -6.11 -3.60 15.92
CA ASP A 267 -4.85 -3.99 16.54
C ASP A 267 -3.86 -4.59 15.53
N ARG A 268 -4.36 -5.44 14.62
CA ARG A 268 -3.56 -5.99 13.52
C ARG A 268 -3.13 -4.88 12.55
N THR A 269 -4.01 -3.92 12.24
CA THR A 269 -3.65 -2.75 11.43
C THR A 269 -2.58 -1.91 12.13
N ARG A 270 -2.70 -1.63 13.44
CA ARG A 270 -1.66 -0.89 14.18
C ARG A 270 -0.29 -1.59 14.11
N ALA A 271 -0.26 -2.91 14.18
CA ALA A 271 0.97 -3.67 14.00
C ALA A 271 1.58 -3.50 12.60
N LEU A 272 0.73 -3.50 11.55
CA LEU A 272 1.17 -3.22 10.18
C LEU A 272 1.71 -1.78 10.05
N ILE A 273 1.00 -0.79 10.59
CA ILE A 273 1.40 0.62 10.56
C ILE A 273 2.75 0.83 11.26
N ARG A 274 3.03 0.13 12.35
CA ARG A 274 4.35 0.19 13.01
C ARG A 274 5.47 -0.28 12.10
N LYS A 275 5.29 -1.43 11.42
CA LYS A 275 6.26 -1.93 10.44
C LYS A 275 6.46 -0.96 9.27
N LEU A 276 5.36 -0.43 8.73
CA LEU A 276 5.42 0.56 7.64
C LEU A 276 6.14 1.84 8.07
N HIS A 277 5.93 2.30 9.30
CA HIS A 277 6.62 3.44 9.88
C HIS A 277 8.13 3.18 10.06
N GLU A 278 8.50 2.02 10.62
CA GLU A 278 9.90 1.59 10.78
C GLU A 278 10.63 1.51 9.42
N MET A 279 9.90 1.17 8.36
CA MET A 279 10.41 1.15 6.98
C MET A 279 10.33 2.51 6.27
N HIS A 280 9.99 3.58 6.98
CA HIS A 280 9.84 4.92 6.44
C HIS A 280 8.88 5.00 5.23
N TYR A 281 7.81 4.20 5.25
CA TYR A 281 6.75 4.22 4.22
C TYR A 281 5.80 5.42 4.41
N PHE A 282 6.36 6.62 4.41
CA PHE A 282 5.62 7.87 4.43
C PHE A 282 6.43 8.96 3.74
N THR A 283 5.73 9.97 3.23
CA THR A 283 6.31 11.14 2.59
C THR A 283 5.91 12.37 3.37
N ASP A 284 6.92 13.11 3.81
CA ASP A 284 6.72 14.30 4.60
C ASP A 284 6.45 15.52 3.72
N THR A 285 5.17 15.78 3.42
CA THR A 285 4.80 16.93 2.59
C THR A 285 4.98 18.29 3.28
N SER A 286 5.19 18.26 4.59
CA SER A 286 5.49 19.42 5.44
C SER A 286 6.98 19.71 5.52
N ASP A 287 7.83 18.68 5.53
CA ASP A 287 9.24 18.82 5.93
C ASP A 287 10.25 18.56 4.78
N PHE A 288 9.83 18.31 3.53
CA PHE A 288 10.78 18.28 2.41
C PHE A 288 11.28 19.69 2.06
N LEU A 289 12.61 19.85 1.95
CA LEU A 289 13.24 21.11 1.59
C LEU A 289 13.11 21.33 0.08
N LEU A 290 12.30 22.29 -0.35
CA LEU A 290 12.19 22.70 -1.75
C LEU A 290 13.16 23.84 -2.05
N ARG A 291 13.81 23.76 -3.19
CA ARG A 291 14.49 24.91 -3.82
C ARG A 291 13.73 25.39 -5.05
N CYS A 292 13.71 26.69 -5.27
CA CYS A 292 13.25 27.24 -6.54
C CYS A 292 14.25 26.89 -7.66
N THR A 293 13.76 26.50 -8.83
CA THR A 293 14.60 26.17 -10.00
C THR A 293 14.64 27.30 -11.03
N VAL A 294 13.97 28.43 -10.75
CA VAL A 294 14.02 29.62 -11.61
C VAL A 294 15.42 30.26 -11.51
N PRO A 295 16.14 30.47 -12.62
CA PRO A 295 17.49 31.05 -12.60
C PRO A 295 17.53 32.39 -11.87
N GLY A 296 18.45 32.52 -10.90
CA GLY A 296 18.59 33.72 -10.08
C GLY A 296 17.68 33.78 -8.85
N CYS A 297 16.99 32.68 -8.52
CA CYS A 297 16.19 32.57 -7.30
C CYS A 297 16.78 31.53 -6.35
N ASP A 298 17.38 31.98 -5.25
CA ASP A 298 17.99 31.13 -4.22
C ASP A 298 17.00 30.75 -3.09
N TRP A 299 15.71 30.76 -3.38
CA TRP A 299 14.69 30.49 -2.39
C TRP A 299 14.69 29.01 -1.98
N LEU A 300 14.73 28.78 -0.67
CA LEU A 300 14.56 27.50 -0.01
C LEU A 300 13.36 27.57 0.94
N GLY A 301 12.54 26.54 0.99
CA GLY A 301 11.43 26.48 1.93
C GLY A 301 10.92 25.08 2.20
N ASN A 302 10.31 24.91 3.37
CA ASN A 302 9.80 23.63 3.84
C ASN A 302 8.40 23.37 3.30
N GLY A 303 8.27 22.28 2.54
CA GLY A 303 7.00 21.73 2.11
C GLY A 303 6.23 22.60 1.11
N GLN A 304 5.04 22.10 0.76
CA GLN A 304 4.21 22.69 -0.30
C GLN A 304 3.65 24.08 0.09
N LYS A 305 3.41 24.34 1.38
CA LYS A 305 2.83 25.62 1.84
C LYS A 305 3.76 26.79 1.59
N GLU A 306 5.05 26.64 1.91
CA GLU A 306 6.03 27.70 1.69
C GLU A 306 6.31 27.90 0.18
N ALA A 307 6.33 26.82 -0.61
CA ALA A 307 6.46 26.93 -2.06
C ALA A 307 5.26 27.64 -2.71
N ASN A 308 4.04 27.38 -2.25
CA ASN A 308 2.85 28.09 -2.72
C ASN A 308 2.89 29.59 -2.36
N LYS A 309 3.37 29.94 -1.16
CA LYS A 309 3.59 31.35 -0.78
C LYS A 309 4.63 32.00 -1.67
N HIS A 310 5.76 31.33 -1.91
CA HIS A 310 6.80 31.80 -2.81
C HIS A 310 6.26 32.01 -4.22
N ALA A 311 5.62 31.01 -4.81
CA ALA A 311 5.03 31.08 -6.14
C ALA A 311 4.05 32.25 -6.29
N LYS A 312 3.22 32.49 -5.27
CA LYS A 312 2.25 33.60 -5.27
C LYS A 312 2.93 34.97 -5.16
N ALA A 313 4.07 35.07 -4.48
CA ALA A 313 4.82 36.31 -4.29
C ALA A 313 5.76 36.64 -5.45
N SER A 314 6.44 35.64 -6.01
CA SER A 314 7.47 35.80 -7.05
C SER A 314 6.97 35.49 -8.47
N GLY A 315 5.84 34.79 -8.61
CA GLY A 315 5.39 34.25 -9.88
C GLY A 315 6.17 33.02 -10.35
N HIS A 316 7.07 32.47 -9.52
CA HIS A 316 7.87 31.31 -9.87
C HIS A 316 7.08 30.00 -9.75
N SER A 317 7.16 29.15 -10.75
CA SER A 317 6.47 27.84 -10.79
C SER A 317 7.41 26.64 -10.82
N GLY A 318 8.73 26.86 -10.76
CA GLY A 318 9.74 25.81 -10.79
C GLY A 318 10.28 25.50 -9.41
N PHE A 319 10.09 24.27 -8.94
CA PHE A 319 10.58 23.78 -7.64
C PHE A 319 11.20 22.40 -7.78
N SER A 320 12.24 22.11 -6.99
CA SER A 320 12.84 20.77 -6.89
C SER A 320 13.14 20.44 -5.44
N GLU A 321 12.95 19.19 -5.06
CA GLU A 321 13.25 18.66 -3.73
C GLU A 321 14.77 18.47 -3.55
N ILE A 322 15.26 18.81 -2.37
CA ILE A 322 16.61 18.47 -1.89
C ILE A 322 16.45 17.22 -1.02
N LYS A 323 17.10 16.12 -1.43
CA LYS A 323 17.06 14.84 -0.71
C LYS A 323 18.15 14.79 0.36
N ASP A 324 17.79 14.33 1.56
CA ASP A 324 18.76 13.93 2.59
C ASP A 324 19.30 12.53 2.25
N GLU A 325 20.57 12.42 1.88
CA GLU A 325 21.23 11.11 1.76
C GLU A 325 21.77 10.67 3.14
N PRO A 326 21.45 9.45 3.62
CA PRO A 326 22.00 8.95 4.87
C PRO A 326 23.49 8.63 4.71
N SER A 327 24.31 9.19 5.60
CA SER A 327 25.75 8.96 5.66
C SER A 327 26.07 7.49 5.96
N ARG A 328 26.76 6.82 5.03
CA ARG A 328 27.31 5.47 5.26
C ARG A 328 28.38 5.55 6.36
N GLY A 329 28.13 4.83 7.45
CA GLY A 329 28.93 4.87 8.67
C GLY A 329 30.36 4.36 8.53
N ALA A 330 31.24 4.92 9.37
CA ALA A 330 32.56 4.40 9.68
C ALA A 330 32.68 4.16 11.20
N GLY A 331 32.90 2.90 11.58
CA GLY A 331 33.79 2.43 12.65
C GLY A 331 33.63 2.97 14.09
N ALA A 332 33.22 2.07 14.98
CA ALA A 332 33.22 2.11 16.45
C ALA A 332 34.41 2.79 17.17
N ALA A 333 34.13 3.46 18.30
CA ALA A 333 34.82 3.26 19.59
C ALA A 333 34.08 3.93 20.76
N ALA A 334 34.05 3.26 21.91
CA ALA A 334 33.42 3.69 23.16
C ALA A 334 34.28 4.70 23.95
N GLY A 335 33.63 5.64 24.65
CA GLY A 335 34.26 6.49 25.68
C GLY A 335 33.27 7.51 26.26
N ALA A 336 33.11 7.51 27.58
CA ALA A 336 32.12 8.29 28.32
C ALA A 336 32.53 9.76 28.54
N ALA A 337 31.59 10.71 28.38
CA ALA A 337 31.45 11.92 29.21
C ALA A 337 30.14 12.66 28.88
N THR A 338 29.55 13.24 29.92
CA THR A 338 28.26 13.92 29.98
C THR A 338 28.20 15.27 29.27
N SER A 339 26.98 15.64 28.82
CA SER A 339 26.36 16.98 28.88
C SER A 339 26.24 17.80 27.57
N PHE A 340 24.98 17.99 27.15
CA PHE A 340 24.41 18.94 26.17
C PHE A 340 24.97 18.98 24.73
N GLY A 341 24.11 18.56 23.78
CA GLY A 341 23.95 19.15 22.45
C GLY A 341 25.09 19.02 21.43
N ASP A 342 25.38 17.81 20.95
CA ASP A 342 26.37 17.56 19.88
C ASP A 342 25.91 18.03 18.48
N ASN A 343 24.84 18.85 18.39
CA ASN A 343 24.23 19.32 17.14
C ASN A 343 24.24 20.85 16.96
N ALA A 344 24.87 21.62 17.85
CA ALA A 344 24.90 23.07 17.69
C ALA A 344 25.68 23.48 16.42
N LEU A 345 25.10 24.38 15.62
CA LEU A 345 25.69 24.89 14.39
C LEU A 345 26.89 25.78 14.73
N ARG A 346 28.03 25.56 14.09
CA ARG A 346 29.28 26.29 14.33
C ARG A 346 29.79 26.91 13.04
N ARG A 347 30.31 28.13 13.13
CA ARG A 347 31.01 28.83 12.04
C ARG A 347 32.50 28.91 12.31
N CYS A 348 33.30 28.70 11.26
CA CYS A 348 34.72 29.03 11.30
C CYS A 348 34.92 30.56 11.32
N ASN A 349 35.89 31.03 12.10
CA ASN A 349 36.23 32.45 12.20
C ASN A 349 37.47 32.83 11.36
N ALA A 350 38.07 31.88 10.65
CA ALA A 350 39.24 32.16 9.82
C ALA A 350 38.89 33.12 8.66
N PRO A 351 39.70 34.14 8.38
CA PRO A 351 39.42 35.10 7.31
C PRO A 351 39.30 34.41 5.95
N GLY A 352 38.14 34.55 5.30
CA GLY A 352 37.86 33.92 4.00
C GLY A 352 37.43 32.45 4.07
N CYS A 353 37.11 31.94 5.26
CA CYS A 353 36.59 30.59 5.44
C CYS A 353 35.09 30.63 5.78
N ASP A 354 34.26 30.17 4.85
CA ASP A 354 32.79 30.15 5.00
C ASP A 354 32.27 28.81 5.56
N TRP A 355 33.12 28.08 6.27
CA TRP A 355 32.76 26.77 6.79
C TRP A 355 31.73 26.87 7.92
N LEU A 356 30.64 26.12 7.76
CA LEU A 356 29.57 25.89 8.72
C LEU A 356 29.40 24.38 8.91
N GLY A 357 29.31 23.92 10.15
CA GLY A 357 29.10 22.50 10.45
C GLY A 357 28.37 22.31 11.78
N THR A 358 27.70 21.18 11.92
CA THR A 358 27.01 20.81 13.16
C THR A 358 27.80 19.75 13.89
N GLY A 359 28.01 19.97 15.19
CA GLY A 359 28.71 19.00 16.04
C GLY A 359 30.24 19.13 16.06
N LEU A 360 30.84 18.51 17.06
CA LEU A 360 32.28 18.63 17.35
C LEU A 360 33.14 17.79 16.39
N ALA A 361 32.57 16.76 15.79
CA ALA A 361 33.25 15.87 14.85
C ALA A 361 33.58 16.59 13.53
N GLU A 362 32.62 17.27 12.92
CA GLU A 362 32.84 18.03 11.67
C GLU A 362 33.81 19.20 11.89
N ALA A 363 33.68 19.89 13.03
CA ALA A 363 34.63 20.93 13.45
C ALA A 363 36.06 20.39 13.57
N SER A 364 36.22 19.19 14.12
CA SER A 364 37.52 18.55 14.29
C SER A 364 38.13 18.14 12.95
N ILE A 365 37.31 17.65 12.00
CA ILE A 365 37.74 17.34 10.62
C ILE A 365 38.17 18.62 9.91
N HIS A 366 37.36 19.68 9.94
CA HIS A 366 37.70 20.98 9.35
C HIS A 366 39.00 21.55 9.91
N THR A 367 39.17 21.49 11.24
CA THR A 367 40.40 21.93 11.91
C THR A 367 41.61 21.12 11.45
N GLY A 368 41.46 19.79 11.30
CA GLY A 368 42.53 18.91 10.83
C GLY A 368 42.94 19.16 9.37
N GLU A 369 41.98 19.48 8.51
CA GLU A 369 42.22 19.71 7.08
C GLU A 369 42.75 21.11 6.77
N THR A 370 42.31 22.12 7.53
CA THR A 370 42.60 23.54 7.23
C THR A 370 43.54 24.21 8.24
N GLY A 371 43.73 23.61 9.42
CA GLY A 371 44.44 24.22 10.54
C GLY A 371 43.65 25.33 11.25
N HIS A 372 42.39 25.57 10.89
CA HIS A 372 41.56 26.60 11.49
C HIS A 372 40.99 26.14 12.84
N THR A 373 41.45 26.74 13.93
CA THR A 373 41.09 26.32 15.30
C THR A 373 40.06 27.22 15.98
N SER A 374 39.69 28.35 15.36
CA SER A 374 38.75 29.33 15.95
C SER A 374 37.36 29.18 15.34
N MET A 375 36.37 28.86 16.18
CA MET A 375 34.98 28.67 15.79
C MET A 375 34.02 29.35 16.77
N THR A 376 32.88 29.80 16.26
CA THR A 376 31.79 30.38 17.05
C THR A 376 30.55 29.50 16.92
N GLU A 377 29.92 29.14 18.04
CA GLU A 377 28.62 28.48 18.04
C GLU A 377 27.51 29.49 17.74
N ILE A 378 26.63 29.13 16.82
CA ILE A 378 25.46 29.91 16.44
C ILE A 378 24.28 29.33 17.23
N PRO A 379 23.72 30.07 18.19
CA PRO A 379 22.58 29.59 18.97
C PRO A 379 21.34 29.44 18.08
N ASP A 380 20.55 28.39 18.33
CA ASP A 380 19.24 28.18 17.71
C ASP A 380 18.29 29.33 18.09
N PHE A 381 17.63 29.95 17.10
CA PHE A 381 16.62 31.01 17.32
C PHE A 381 15.20 30.46 17.14
#